data_AF-A0A937F4D1-F1
#
_entry.id   AF-A0A937F4D1-F1
#
_cell.length_a   1.000
_cell.length_b   1.000
_cell.length_c   1.000
_cell.angle_alpha   90.00
_cell.angle_beta   90.00
_cell.angle_gamma   90.00
#
_symmetry.space_group_name_H-M   'P 1'
#
loop_
_entity.id
_entity.type
_entity.pdbx_description
1 polymer ?
#
loop_
_entity_poly.entity_id
_entity_poly.type
_entity_poly.pdbx_seq_one_letter_code
_entity_poly.pdbx_strand_id
1 'polypeptide(L)'
;MKKIIATLLFTLAATAPAFAEGKGVYMGRASTGEPVYYHGARAQCGDLPRTHECWKNPMLTYTIGSDEVTAIPDCRRGVFKEVWVDGQLVERNLRPQSEAIRLVLRTACNSVR
;
A
#
# COMPACT_ATOMS: atom_id res chain seq x y z
N MET A 1 -17.10 -7.99 -59.05
CA MET A 1 -15.64 -8.14 -58.81
C MET A 1 -15.16 -7.06 -57.85
N LYS A 2 -14.86 -7.42 -56.58
CA LYS A 2 -13.77 -6.85 -55.75
C LYS A 2 -13.84 -7.52 -54.37
N LYS A 3 -12.87 -8.42 -54.14
CA LYS A 3 -12.53 -9.03 -52.85
C LYS A 3 -11.85 -7.96 -51.99
N ILE A 4 -12.20 -7.82 -50.72
CA ILE A 4 -11.24 -7.60 -49.62
C ILE A 4 -11.84 -8.20 -48.34
N ILE A 5 -11.40 -9.41 -48.00
CA ILE A 5 -11.64 -10.03 -46.70
C ILE A 5 -10.61 -9.40 -45.76
N ALA A 6 -11.06 -8.50 -44.89
CA ALA A 6 -10.23 -7.92 -43.85
C ALA A 6 -10.06 -8.96 -42.74
N THR A 7 -8.89 -9.59 -42.72
CA THR A 7 -8.43 -10.48 -41.65
C THR A 7 -8.47 -9.73 -40.31
N LEU A 8 -9.43 -10.07 -39.46
CA LEU A 8 -9.43 -9.72 -38.03
C LEU A 8 -8.33 -10.51 -37.34
N LEU A 9 -7.11 -9.94 -37.25
CA LEU A 9 -6.17 -10.33 -36.21
C LEU A 9 -6.68 -9.74 -34.89
N PHE A 10 -7.39 -10.57 -34.12
CA PHE A 10 -7.54 -10.34 -32.69
C PHE A 10 -6.17 -10.59 -32.04
N THR A 11 -5.32 -9.57 -32.05
CA THR A 11 -4.14 -9.57 -31.19
C THR A 11 -4.68 -9.43 -29.77
N LEU A 12 -4.74 -10.54 -29.05
CA LEU A 12 -4.85 -10.53 -27.59
C LEU A 12 -3.57 -9.86 -27.09
N ALA A 13 -3.57 -8.53 -27.05
CA ALA A 13 -2.64 -7.79 -26.22
C ALA A 13 -2.99 -8.21 -24.80
N ALA A 14 -2.25 -9.18 -24.27
CA ALA A 14 -2.11 -9.34 -22.84
C ALA A 14 -1.58 -8.00 -22.33
N THR A 15 -2.49 -7.11 -21.97
CA THR A 15 -2.18 -5.90 -21.22
C THR A 15 -1.72 -6.40 -19.87
N ALA A 16 -0.42 -6.73 -19.79
CA ALA A 16 0.30 -6.66 -18.54
C ALA A 16 -0.11 -5.33 -17.90
N PRO A 17 -0.56 -5.32 -16.63
CA PRO A 17 -1.00 -4.08 -16.01
C PRO A 17 0.17 -3.11 -16.14
N ALA A 18 -0.03 -2.06 -16.93
CA ALA A 18 0.88 -0.94 -16.99
C ALA A 18 1.11 -0.55 -15.54
N PHE A 19 2.37 -0.61 -15.10
CA PHE A 19 2.79 0.00 -13.85
C PHE A 19 2.32 1.45 -13.93
N ALA A 20 1.21 1.76 -13.26
CA ALA A 20 0.73 3.12 -13.15
C ALA A 20 1.80 3.85 -12.34
N GLU A 21 2.67 4.59 -13.02
CA GLU A 21 3.63 5.48 -12.40
C GLU A 21 2.92 6.28 -11.31
N GLY A 22 3.40 6.16 -10.07
CA GLY A 22 2.88 6.88 -8.91
C GLY A 22 1.98 6.10 -7.95
N LYS A 23 1.52 4.87 -8.27
CA LYS A 23 0.65 4.10 -7.34
C LYS A 23 1.39 3.24 -6.32
N GLY A 24 2.69 3.02 -6.43
CA GLY A 24 3.44 2.11 -5.54
C GLY A 24 3.28 0.62 -5.90
N VAL A 25 3.69 -0.28 -4.99
CA VAL A 25 3.68 -1.74 -5.21
C VAL A 25 2.29 -2.31 -4.90
N TYR A 26 1.65 -2.95 -5.88
CA TYR A 26 0.35 -3.57 -5.68
C TYR A 26 0.40 -4.72 -4.67
N MET A 27 -0.46 -4.66 -3.65
CA MET A 27 -0.51 -5.63 -2.55
C MET A 27 -1.76 -6.52 -2.55
N GLY A 28 -2.72 -6.25 -3.44
CA GLY A 28 -3.99 -6.99 -3.51
C GLY A 28 -5.19 -6.09 -3.27
N ARG A 29 -6.28 -6.66 -2.72
CA ARG A 29 -7.52 -5.92 -2.38
C ARG A 29 -7.77 -5.92 -0.88
N ALA A 30 -8.26 -4.79 -0.38
CA ALA A 30 -8.76 -4.65 0.98
C ALA A 30 -10.06 -5.45 1.17
N SER A 31 -10.53 -5.58 2.41
CA SER A 31 -11.83 -6.21 2.72
C SER A 31 -13.02 -5.46 2.11
N THR A 32 -12.85 -4.18 1.81
CA THR A 32 -13.82 -3.34 1.09
C THR A 32 -13.87 -3.64 -0.42
N GLY A 33 -12.92 -4.42 -0.95
CA GLY A 33 -12.77 -4.66 -2.39
C GLY A 33 -11.85 -3.66 -3.10
N GLU A 34 -11.47 -2.56 -2.46
CA GLU A 34 -10.60 -1.53 -3.02
C GLU A 34 -9.16 -2.04 -3.20
N PRO A 35 -8.43 -1.59 -4.25
CA PRO A 35 -7.04 -1.98 -4.47
C PRO A 35 -6.14 -1.35 -3.40
N VAL A 36 -5.12 -2.10 -2.98
CA VAL A 36 -4.13 -1.66 -1.99
C VAL A 36 -2.77 -1.55 -2.66
N TYR A 37 -2.09 -0.43 -2.46
CA TYR A 37 -0.72 -0.27 -2.93
C TYR A 37 0.20 0.27 -1.84
N TYR A 38 1.39 -0.32 -1.72
CA TYR A 38 2.41 0.07 -0.75
C TYR A 38 3.42 1.04 -1.35
N HIS A 39 3.67 2.16 -0.68
CA HIS A 39 4.53 3.23 -1.19
C HIS A 39 5.91 3.24 -0.54
N GLY A 40 6.07 2.55 0.59
CA GLY A 40 7.36 2.40 1.27
C GLY A 40 7.28 2.65 2.76
N ALA A 41 8.42 2.46 3.42
CA ALA A 41 8.63 2.79 4.82
C ALA A 41 9.86 3.68 4.95
N ARG A 42 9.78 4.65 5.87
CA ARG A 42 10.85 5.59 6.18
C ARG A 42 11.07 5.59 7.68
N ALA A 43 12.33 5.54 8.09
CA ALA A 43 12.67 5.86 9.47
C ALA A 43 12.38 7.34 9.72
N GLN A 44 11.66 7.66 10.80
CA GLN A 44 11.41 9.04 11.20
C GLN A 44 12.05 9.34 12.56
N CYS A 45 12.71 10.49 12.61
CA CYS A 45 13.24 11.13 13.81
C CYS A 45 12.58 12.51 13.90
N GLY A 46 11.66 12.70 14.86
CA GLY A 46 10.65 13.79 14.77
C GLY A 46 9.61 13.49 13.69
N ASP A 47 8.31 13.73 13.86
CA ASP A 47 7.74 15.02 14.26
C ASP A 47 6.53 14.99 15.21
N LEU A 48 5.98 13.83 15.60
CA LEU A 48 4.89 13.76 16.59
C LEU A 48 4.90 12.40 17.32
N PRO A 49 4.88 12.33 18.65
CA PRO A 49 5.12 13.44 19.57
C PRO A 49 6.57 13.93 19.43
N ARG A 50 6.78 15.24 19.61
CA ARG A 50 8.07 15.95 19.46
C ARG A 50 9.06 15.63 20.60
N THR A 51 9.35 14.36 20.85
CA THR A 51 10.24 13.94 21.95
C THR A 51 11.71 13.78 21.55
N HIS A 52 12.11 14.18 20.33
CA HIS A 52 13.46 13.96 19.77
C HIS A 52 13.90 12.48 19.71
N GLU A 53 13.01 11.53 19.99
CA GLU A 53 13.28 10.11 19.82
C GLU A 53 13.00 9.72 18.37
N CYS A 54 13.99 9.11 17.71
CA CYS A 54 13.73 8.35 16.50
C CYS A 54 12.76 7.21 16.83
N TRP A 55 11.68 7.10 16.07
CA TRP A 55 10.73 6.02 16.29
C TRP A 55 11.47 4.70 16.07
N LYS A 56 11.41 3.80 17.06
CA LYS A 56 11.99 2.45 16.91
C LYS A 56 11.39 1.67 15.74
N ASN A 57 10.16 2.00 15.35
CA ASN A 57 9.47 1.38 14.24
C ASN A 57 9.28 2.40 13.11
N PRO A 58 9.51 2.01 11.84
CA PRO A 58 9.44 2.94 10.72
C PRO A 58 8.00 3.38 10.43
N MET A 59 7.82 4.60 9.95
CA MET A 59 6.54 5.04 9.41
C MET A 59 6.39 4.49 8.00
N LEU A 60 5.24 3.95 7.66
CA LEU A 60 4.94 3.41 6.34
C LEU A 60 3.77 4.15 5.70
N THR A 61 3.74 4.16 4.37
CA THR A 61 2.67 4.76 3.58
C THR A 61 2.14 3.75 2.58
N TYR A 62 0.82 3.69 2.42
CA TYR A 62 0.12 2.88 1.45
C TYR A 62 -1.22 3.53 1.07
N THR A 63 -1.88 3.05 0.03
CA THR A 63 -3.22 3.49 -0.37
C THR A 63 -4.24 2.37 -0.25
N ILE A 64 -5.49 2.75 0.02
CA ILE A 64 -6.68 1.91 -0.18
C ILE A 64 -7.62 2.68 -1.09
N GLY A 65 -7.82 2.22 -2.33
CA GLY A 65 -8.59 3.01 -3.30
C GLY A 65 -7.89 4.33 -3.61
N SER A 66 -8.53 5.45 -3.26
CA SER A 66 -7.97 6.81 -3.37
C SER A 66 -7.30 7.32 -2.09
N ASP A 67 -7.48 6.64 -0.97
CA ASP A 67 -7.15 7.19 0.34
C ASP A 67 -5.68 6.93 0.67
N GLU A 68 -4.94 7.98 1.03
CA GLU A 68 -3.57 7.84 1.52
C GLU A 68 -3.58 7.47 3.01
N VAL A 69 -2.94 6.35 3.32
CA VAL A 69 -2.82 5.84 4.67
C VAL A 69 -1.36 5.88 5.09
N THR A 70 -1.13 6.59 6.19
CA THR A 70 0.14 6.53 6.92
C THR A 70 -0.06 5.65 8.14
N ALA A 71 0.90 4.79 8.46
CA ALA A 71 0.78 3.90 9.60
C ALA A 71 2.13 3.65 10.27
N ILE A 72 2.05 3.23 11.53
CA ILE A 72 3.24 2.83 12.29
C ILE A 72 3.03 1.41 12.76
N PRO A 73 3.87 0.46 12.30
CA PRO A 73 3.71 -0.94 12.61
C PRO A 73 4.20 -1.23 14.03
N ASP A 74 3.57 -2.18 14.68
CA ASP A 74 4.15 -2.95 15.78
C ASP A 74 4.39 -4.37 15.26
N CYS A 75 5.61 -4.60 14.78
CA CYS A 75 6.00 -5.84 14.15
C CYS A 75 6.02 -7.04 15.11
N ARG A 76 6.17 -6.81 16.43
CA ARG A 76 6.11 -7.88 17.43
C ARG A 76 4.69 -8.36 17.64
N ARG A 77 3.74 -7.42 17.62
CA ARG A 77 2.30 -7.72 17.84
C ARG A 77 1.54 -8.02 16.55
N GLY A 78 2.14 -7.74 15.38
CA GLY A 78 1.49 -7.93 14.09
C GLY A 78 0.28 -7.01 13.90
N VAL A 79 0.39 -5.76 14.38
CA VAL A 79 -0.65 -4.73 14.25
C VAL A 79 -0.06 -3.43 13.71
N PHE A 80 -0.91 -2.53 13.24
CA PHE A 80 -0.54 -1.11 13.13
C PHE A 80 -0.81 -0.47 14.49
N LYS A 81 0.26 -0.02 15.16
CA LYS A 81 0.17 0.69 16.44
C LYS A 81 -0.71 1.93 16.30
N GLU A 82 -0.55 2.64 15.20
CA GLU A 82 -1.31 3.85 14.86
C GLU A 82 -1.53 3.90 13.34
N VAL A 83 -2.71 4.37 12.93
CA VAL A 83 -3.11 4.54 11.54
C VAL A 83 -3.70 5.92 11.37
N TRP A 84 -3.23 6.62 10.33
CA TRP A 84 -3.68 7.95 9.95
C TRP A 84 -4.16 7.93 8.51
N VAL A 85 -5.25 8.64 8.26
CA VAL A 85 -5.79 8.91 6.92
C VAL A 85 -5.86 10.41 6.76
N ASP A 86 -5.30 10.94 5.67
CA ASP A 86 -5.25 12.38 5.40
C ASP A 86 -4.72 13.23 6.59
N GLY A 87 -3.72 12.70 7.30
CA GLY A 87 -3.09 13.35 8.45
C GLY A 87 -3.87 13.28 9.77
N GLN A 88 -5.05 12.68 9.80
CA GLN A 88 -5.84 12.50 11.02
C GLN A 88 -5.66 11.08 11.58
N LEU A 89 -5.44 10.97 12.89
CA LEU A 89 -5.37 9.67 13.56
C LEU A 89 -6.76 9.04 13.59
N VAL A 90 -6.93 7.91 12.91
CA VAL A 90 -8.22 7.21 12.81
C VAL A 90 -8.31 5.99 13.73
N GLU A 91 -7.19 5.32 14.02
CA GLU A 91 -7.20 4.09 14.83
C GLU A 91 -5.85 3.81 15.50
N ARG A 92 -5.90 3.11 16.64
CA ARG A 92 -4.74 2.57 17.37
C ARG A 92 -4.83 1.05 17.52
N ASN A 93 -3.70 0.35 17.40
CA ASN A 93 -3.59 -1.11 17.49
C ASN A 93 -4.47 -1.87 16.47
N LEU A 94 -4.61 -1.33 15.26
CA LEU A 94 -5.42 -1.94 14.20
C LEU A 94 -4.80 -3.27 13.73
N ARG A 95 -5.59 -4.34 13.81
CA ARG A 95 -5.25 -5.62 13.16
C ARG A 95 -5.59 -5.55 11.67
N PRO A 96 -4.72 -6.06 10.77
CA PRO A 96 -5.03 -6.17 9.35
C PRO A 96 -6.34 -6.94 9.08
N GLN A 97 -7.27 -6.30 8.38
CA GLN A 97 -8.60 -6.86 8.05
C GLN A 97 -8.64 -7.62 6.72
N SER A 98 -7.52 -7.66 5.99
CA SER A 98 -7.38 -8.39 4.72
C SER A 98 -5.96 -8.89 4.54
N GLU A 99 -5.77 -9.85 3.64
CA GLU A 99 -4.43 -10.36 3.31
C GLU A 99 -3.56 -9.27 2.68
N ALA A 100 -4.12 -8.39 1.84
CA ALA A 100 -3.39 -7.28 1.24
C ALA A 100 -2.80 -6.34 2.30
N ILE A 101 -3.61 -5.98 3.30
CA ILE A 101 -3.16 -5.12 4.40
C ILE A 101 -2.17 -5.85 5.32
N ARG A 102 -2.33 -7.17 5.49
CA ARG A 102 -1.36 -8.00 6.22
C ARG A 102 -0.01 -8.05 5.49
N LEU A 103 -0.03 -8.08 4.16
CA LEU A 103 1.17 -8.04 3.33
C LEU A 103 1.87 -6.68 3.40
N VAL A 104 1.13 -5.57 3.44
CA VAL A 104 1.69 -4.23 3.72
C VAL A 104 2.46 -4.24 5.03
N LEU A 105 1.83 -4.69 6.12
CA LEU A 105 2.46 -4.75 7.43
C LEU A 105 3.73 -5.62 7.42
N ARG A 106 3.65 -6.81 6.81
CA ARG A 106 4.79 -7.73 6.70
C ARG A 106 5.93 -7.12 5.90
N THR A 107 5.63 -6.45 4.79
CA THR A 107 6.63 -5.80 3.96
C THR A 107 7.33 -4.68 4.71
N ALA A 108 6.56 -3.81 5.38
CA ALA A 108 7.11 -2.71 6.17
C ALA A 108 8.02 -3.19 7.32
N CYS A 109 7.61 -4.26 8.01
CA CYS A 109 8.40 -4.87 9.08
C CYS A 109 9.72 -5.51 8.60
N ASN A 110 9.86 -5.76 7.29
CA ASN A 110 11.07 -6.31 6.70
C ASN A 110 11.88 -5.29 5.89
N SER A 111 11.34 -4.09 5.61
CA SER A 111 11.98 -3.09 4.76
C SER A 111 12.98 -2.20 5.48
N VAL A 112 12.99 -2.17 6.81
CA VAL A 112 13.94 -1.38 7.62
C VAL A 112 14.71 -2.35 8.52
N ARG A 113 15.79 -2.90 7.97
CA ARG A 113 16.76 -3.74 8.67
C ARG A 113 18.12 -3.07 8.62
#